data_AF-A0A3A0AG16-F1
#
_entry.id   AF-A0A3A0AG16-F1
#
_cell.length_a   1.000
_cell.length_b   1.000
_cell.length_c   1.000
_cell.angle_alpha   90.00
_cell.angle_beta   90.00
_cell.angle_gamma   90.00
#
_symmetry.space_group_name_H-M   'P 1'
#
loop_
_entity.id
_entity.type
_entity.pdbx_description
1 polymer ?
#
loop_
_entity_poly.entity_id
_entity_poly.type
_entity_poly.pdbx_seq_one_letter_code
_entity_poly.pdbx_strand_id
1 'polypeptide(L)'
;MASRKRSPLRCPVCNGPLRKTRITPLGSVTADLRWELHAGECPEHGWFQAEVISRPPREIFAVTRPGGIARKFTINGKPLYAFPTIWNRQDPLVKADPYDARYWEVDWSKLPTGTVVFSS
;
A
#
# COMPACT_ATOMS: atom_id res chain seq x y z
N MET A 1 -2.65 9.05 -26.12
CA MET A 1 -2.32 9.81 -24.88
C MET A 1 -2.47 8.86 -23.69
N ALA A 2 -1.37 8.44 -23.05
CA ALA A 2 -1.47 7.60 -21.87
C ALA A 2 -2.07 8.43 -20.73
N SER A 3 -3.29 8.11 -20.31
CA SER A 3 -3.86 8.62 -19.06
C SER A 3 -2.79 8.45 -17.97
N ARG A 4 -2.37 9.56 -17.34
CA ARG A 4 -1.48 9.51 -16.16
C ARG A 4 -2.20 8.67 -15.12
N LYS A 5 -1.88 7.37 -15.03
CA LYS A 5 -2.41 6.49 -13.99
C LYS A 5 -2.11 7.15 -12.65
N ARG A 6 -3.15 7.57 -11.94
CA ARG A 6 -3.03 8.06 -10.57
C ARG A 6 -3.00 6.86 -9.65
N SER A 7 -2.03 6.84 -8.74
CA SER A 7 -1.97 5.79 -7.72
C SER A 7 -3.20 5.89 -6.81
N PRO A 8 -3.91 4.77 -6.53
CA PRO A 8 -4.99 4.75 -5.54
C PRO A 8 -4.47 4.81 -4.09
N LEU A 9 -3.16 4.64 -3.89
CA LEU A 9 -2.51 4.61 -2.59
C LEU A 9 -2.78 5.89 -1.78
N ARG A 10 -3.32 5.71 -0.58
CA ARG A 10 -3.52 6.73 0.45
C ARG A 10 -2.67 6.42 1.68
N CYS A 11 -2.54 7.39 2.59
CA CYS A 11 -1.90 7.11 3.87
C CYS A 11 -2.72 6.05 4.62
N PRO A 12 -2.13 4.91 5.02
CA PRO A 12 -2.87 3.86 5.70
C PRO A 12 -3.32 4.26 7.11
N VAL A 13 -2.74 5.32 7.68
CA VAL A 13 -3.05 5.78 9.05
C VAL A 13 -4.19 6.81 9.06
N CYS A 14 -4.06 7.90 8.29
CA CYS A 14 -5.04 8.99 8.29
C CYS A 14 -5.94 9.04 7.04
N ASN A 15 -5.79 8.10 6.10
CA ASN A 15 -6.48 8.07 4.80
C ASN A 15 -6.28 9.33 3.91
N GLY A 16 -5.35 10.21 4.30
CA GLY A 16 -5.02 11.44 3.60
C GLY A 16 -4.33 11.18 2.25
N PRO A 17 -4.37 12.17 1.33
CA PRO A 17 -3.65 12.10 0.07
C PRO A 17 -2.13 12.08 0.30
N LEU A 18 -1.43 11.29 -0.50
CA LEU A 18 0.03 11.24 -0.47
C LEU A 18 0.64 12.28 -1.41
N ARG A 19 1.79 12.83 -1.01
CA ARG A 19 2.63 13.72 -1.80
C ARG A 19 3.75 12.93 -2.47
N LYS A 20 4.42 13.53 -3.46
CA LYS A 20 5.55 12.92 -4.19
C LYS A 20 5.24 11.49 -4.69
N THR A 21 4.00 11.27 -5.11
CA THR A 21 3.51 9.96 -5.54
C THR A 21 4.23 9.52 -6.80
N ARG A 22 4.71 8.27 -6.81
CA ARG A 22 5.41 7.67 -7.94
C ARG A 22 4.88 6.26 -8.19
N ILE A 23 4.79 5.90 -9.46
CA ILE A 23 4.52 4.54 -9.93
C ILE A 23 5.77 4.12 -10.70
N THR A 24 6.52 3.18 -10.15
CA THR A 24 7.76 2.68 -10.74
C THR A 24 7.49 1.31 -11.36
N PRO A 25 7.63 1.13 -12.67
CA PRO A 25 7.64 -0.21 -13.27
C PRO A 25 8.82 -1.00 -12.70
N LEU A 26 8.55 -2.17 -12.12
CA LEU A 26 9.58 -3.08 -11.61
C LEU A 26 10.02 -4.10 -12.65
N GLY A 27 9.17 -4.36 -13.65
CA GLY A 27 9.49 -5.24 -14.77
C GLY A 27 8.22 -5.75 -15.45
N SER A 28 8.43 -6.62 -16.42
CA SER A 28 7.38 -7.45 -17.01
C SER A 28 7.34 -8.79 -16.28
N VAL A 29 6.15 -9.23 -15.91
CA VAL A 29 5.92 -10.61 -15.45
C VAL A 29 5.40 -11.41 -16.66
N THR A 30 5.38 -12.75 -16.56
CA THR A 30 4.80 -13.62 -17.59
C THR A 30 3.40 -13.15 -18.01
N ALA A 31 3.04 -13.36 -19.28
CA ALA A 31 1.75 -12.98 -19.87
C ALA A 31 1.45 -11.47 -19.86
N ASP A 32 2.46 -10.63 -20.14
CA ASP A 32 2.33 -9.16 -20.26
C ASP A 32 1.73 -8.44 -19.04
N LEU A 33 1.85 -9.08 -17.87
CA LEU A 33 1.40 -8.51 -16.62
C LEU A 33 2.37 -7.44 -16.16
N ARG A 34 1.83 -6.27 -15.82
CA ARG A 34 2.60 -5.17 -15.26
C ARG A 34 2.89 -5.44 -13.79
N TRP A 35 4.16 -5.31 -13.43
CA TRP A 35 4.60 -5.22 -12.04
C TRP A 35 5.01 -3.77 -11.75
N GLU A 36 4.27 -3.15 -10.85
CA GLU A 36 4.42 -1.73 -10.52
C GLU A 36 4.59 -1.56 -9.00
N LEU A 37 5.50 -0.68 -8.60
CA LEU A 37 5.64 -0.19 -7.24
C LEU A 37 4.99 1.17 -7.12
N HIS A 38 3.94 1.26 -6.32
CA HIS A 38 3.28 2.52 -5.99
C HIS A 38 3.83 3.03 -4.68
N ALA A 39 4.28 4.29 -4.62
CA ALA A 39 4.76 4.88 -3.38
C ALA A 39 4.36 6.35 -3.26
N GLY A 40 4.26 6.83 -2.02
CA GLY A 40 3.94 8.23 -1.72
C GLY A 40 4.27 8.59 -0.27
N GLU A 41 4.39 9.90 0.00
CA GLU A 41 4.78 10.45 1.29
C GLU A 41 3.59 11.14 1.97
N CYS A 42 3.27 10.72 3.19
CA CYS A 42 2.40 11.45 4.09
C CYS A 42 3.26 12.40 4.94
N PRO A 43 2.92 13.69 5.05
CA PRO A 43 3.68 14.64 5.88
C PRO A 43 3.77 14.24 7.36
N GLU A 44 2.75 13.57 7.87
CA GLU A 44 2.65 13.19 9.29
C GLU A 44 3.26 11.81 9.57
N HIS A 45 3.13 10.88 8.62
CA HIS A 45 3.44 9.46 8.86
C HIS A 45 4.63 8.93 8.02
N GLY A 46 5.15 9.72 7.08
CA GLY A 46 6.29 9.38 6.22
C GLY A 46 5.91 8.60 4.96
N TRP A 47 6.86 7.83 4.42
CA TRP A 47 6.68 7.12 3.15
C TRP A 47 5.93 5.80 3.30
N PHE A 48 5.08 5.53 2.31
CA PHE A 48 4.37 4.27 2.13
C PHE A 48 4.56 3.74 0.72
N GLN A 49 4.53 2.42 0.56
CA GLN A 49 4.52 1.77 -0.74
C GLN A 49 3.66 0.52 -0.76
N ALA A 50 3.21 0.13 -1.95
CA ALA A 50 2.52 -1.11 -2.22
C ALA A 50 2.91 -1.64 -3.61
N GLU A 51 3.03 -2.95 -3.74
CA GLU A 51 3.31 -3.61 -5.01
C GLU A 51 2.04 -4.10 -5.67
N VAL A 52 1.97 -3.92 -6.99
CA VAL A 52 0.82 -4.27 -7.83
C VAL A 52 1.32 -5.21 -8.92
N ILE A 53 0.83 -6.45 -8.92
CA ILE A 53 1.09 -7.44 -9.97
C ILE A 53 -0.27 -7.95 -10.46
N SER A 54 -0.80 -7.35 -11.53
CA SER A 54 -2.08 -7.74 -12.15
C SER A 54 -3.34 -7.73 -11.26
N ARG A 55 -3.20 -7.40 -9.97
CA ARG A 55 -4.23 -7.42 -8.92
C ARG A 55 -3.98 -6.28 -7.93
N PRO A 56 -5.01 -5.86 -7.16
CA PRO A 56 -4.80 -4.90 -6.08
C PRO A 56 -3.74 -5.41 -5.07
N PRO A 57 -3.05 -4.50 -4.36
CA PRO A 57 -2.04 -4.88 -3.39
C PRO A 57 -2.70 -5.59 -2.20
N ARG A 58 -2.04 -6.61 -1.66
CA ARG A 58 -2.47 -7.27 -0.41
C ARG A 58 -2.07 -6.47 0.83
N GLU A 59 -0.99 -5.72 0.74
CA GLU A 59 -0.37 -5.04 1.86
C GLU A 59 0.19 -3.69 1.43
N ILE A 60 0.18 -2.74 2.36
CA ILE A 60 0.87 -1.46 2.26
C ILE A 60 1.95 -1.43 3.33
N PHE A 61 3.17 -1.06 2.93
CA PHE A 61 4.33 -1.00 3.82
C PHE A 61 4.68 0.45 4.12
N ALA A 62 4.92 0.77 5.40
CA ALA A 62 5.66 1.97 5.74
C ALA A 62 7.13 1.74 5.41
N VAL A 63 7.80 2.69 4.76
CA VAL A 63 9.19 2.53 4.29
C VAL A 63 10.02 3.78 4.55
N THR A 64 11.35 3.66 4.57
CA THR A 64 12.25 4.82 4.75
C THR A 64 12.29 5.73 3.53
N ARG A 65 12.13 5.14 2.34
CA ARG A 65 12.01 5.78 1.03
C ARG A 65 11.37 4.79 0.06
N PRO A 66 10.93 5.22 -1.13
CA PRO A 66 10.40 4.28 -2.13
C PRO A 66 11.45 3.28 -2.58
N GLY A 67 11.09 1.99 -2.55
CA GLY A 67 12.01 0.86 -2.72
C GLY A 67 12.99 0.67 -1.56
N GLY A 68 12.74 1.33 -0.42
CA GLY A 68 13.58 1.28 0.77
C GLY A 68 13.18 0.19 1.75
N ILE A 69 13.74 0.29 2.97
CA ILE A 69 13.53 -0.69 4.04
C ILE A 69 12.17 -0.44 4.70
N ALA A 70 11.44 -1.52 5.00
CA ALA A 70 10.20 -1.47 5.76
C ALA A 70 10.44 -0.92 7.17
N ARG A 71 9.65 0.07 7.56
CA ARG A 71 9.66 0.68 8.89
C ARG A 71 8.74 -0.09 9.81
N LYS A 72 9.26 -0.42 10.99
CA LYS A 72 8.47 -0.98 12.10
C LYS A 72 7.56 0.09 12.70
N PHE A 73 6.30 -0.27 12.91
CA PHE A 73 5.38 0.49 13.74
C PHE A 73 4.77 -0.41 14.80
N THR A 74 4.07 0.19 15.76
CA THR A 74 3.34 -0.54 16.79
C THR A 74 1.89 -0.09 16.84
N ILE A 75 1.01 -1.03 17.19
CA ILE A 75 -0.35 -0.72 17.61
C ILE A 75 -0.57 -1.43 18.95
N ASN A 76 -0.88 -0.67 19.99
CA ASN A 76 -1.01 -1.19 21.36
C ASN A 76 0.23 -2.02 21.79
N GLY A 77 1.44 -1.48 21.53
CA GLY A 77 2.72 -2.14 21.82
C GLY A 77 3.07 -3.33 20.94
N LYS A 78 2.15 -3.83 20.10
CA LYS A 78 2.42 -4.96 19.21
C LYS A 78 3.13 -4.50 17.94
N PRO A 79 4.31 -5.06 17.62
CA PRO A 79 5.08 -4.66 16.45
C PRO A 79 4.46 -5.20 15.16
N LEU A 80 4.43 -4.34 14.14
CA LEU A 80 3.89 -4.61 12.81
C LEU A 80 4.78 -3.98 11.74
N TYR A 81 4.71 -4.52 10.52
CA TYR A 81 5.50 -4.07 9.37
C TYR A 81 4.66 -3.72 8.15
N ALA A 82 3.38 -4.10 8.13
CA ALA A 82 2.49 -3.92 7.00
C ALA A 82 1.07 -3.63 7.46
N PHE A 83 0.34 -2.91 6.62
CA PHE A 83 -1.10 -2.70 6.72
C PHE A 83 -1.78 -3.63 5.72
N PRO A 84 -2.53 -4.66 6.15
CA PRO A 84 -3.29 -5.51 5.25
C PRO A 84 -4.38 -4.67 4.57
N THR A 85 -4.63 -4.93 3.28
CA THR A 85 -5.70 -4.26 2.54
C THR A 85 -6.98 -5.08 2.54
N ILE A 86 -8.09 -4.44 2.15
CA ILE A 86 -9.37 -5.10 1.89
C ILE A 86 -9.26 -6.20 0.82
N TRP A 87 -8.30 -6.11 -0.10
CA TRP A 87 -8.04 -7.19 -1.06
C TRP A 87 -7.54 -8.47 -0.38
N ASN A 88 -6.75 -8.35 0.70
CA ASN A 88 -6.15 -9.49 1.37
C ASN A 88 -7.17 -10.44 2.01
N ARG A 89 -8.40 -9.97 2.24
CA ARG A 89 -9.51 -10.78 2.80
C ARG A 89 -10.29 -11.58 1.75
N GLN A 90 -10.06 -11.33 0.46
CA GLN A 90 -10.90 -11.88 -0.60
C GLN A 90 -10.63 -13.39 -0.77
N ASP A 91 -11.65 -14.19 -0.48
CA ASP A 91 -11.70 -15.62 -0.75
C ASP A 91 -13.15 -16.02 -1.10
N PRO A 92 -13.44 -16.49 -2.34
CA PRO A 92 -12.51 -16.73 -3.44
C PRO A 92 -12.02 -15.43 -4.09
N LEU A 93 -10.86 -15.50 -4.74
CA LEU A 93 -10.30 -14.35 -5.48
C LEU A 93 -11.17 -14.01 -6.70
N VAL A 94 -11.88 -12.89 -6.64
CA VAL A 94 -12.66 -12.35 -7.77
C VAL A 94 -11.77 -11.65 -8.79
N LYS A 95 -12.24 -11.47 -10.03
CA LYS A 95 -11.55 -10.58 -10.98
C LYS A 95 -11.79 -9.13 -10.54
N ALA A 96 -10.71 -8.37 -10.35
CA ALA A 96 -10.78 -6.98 -9.89
C ALA A 96 -9.83 -6.09 -10.72
N ASP A 97 -10.22 -4.84 -10.93
CA ASP A 97 -9.30 -3.82 -11.43
C ASP A 97 -8.20 -3.59 -10.38
N PRO A 98 -6.91 -3.74 -10.72
CA PRO A 98 -5.79 -3.51 -9.79
C PRO A 98 -5.77 -2.10 -9.18
N TYR A 99 -6.39 -1.12 -9.83
CA TYR A 99 -6.40 0.28 -9.39
C TYR A 99 -7.73 0.71 -8.76
N ASP A 100 -8.65 -0.21 -8.49
CA ASP A 100 -9.87 0.09 -7.75
C ASP A 100 -9.52 0.44 -6.30
N ALA A 101 -9.68 1.72 -5.95
CA ALA A 101 -9.27 2.27 -4.65
C ALA A 101 -9.88 1.54 -3.45
N ARG A 102 -11.07 0.93 -3.60
CA ARG A 102 -11.73 0.19 -2.52
C ARG A 102 -10.89 -0.99 -2.03
N TYR A 103 -10.13 -1.62 -2.93
CA TYR A 103 -9.27 -2.75 -2.60
C TYR A 103 -7.90 -2.32 -2.05
N TRP A 104 -7.59 -1.02 -2.05
CA TRP A 104 -6.38 -0.45 -1.46
C TRP A 104 -6.60 0.06 -0.03
N GLU A 105 -7.85 0.14 0.42
CA GLU A 105 -8.17 0.51 1.79
C GLU A 105 -7.59 -0.50 2.78
N VAL A 106 -7.19 -0.02 3.96
CA VAL A 106 -6.67 -0.87 5.04
C VAL A 106 -7.81 -1.67 5.64
N ASP A 107 -7.59 -2.98 5.78
CA ASP A 107 -8.46 -3.85 6.57
C ASP A 107 -8.11 -3.76 8.05
N TRP A 108 -8.67 -2.75 8.72
CA TRP A 108 -8.46 -2.53 10.14
C TRP A 108 -8.98 -3.67 11.02
N SER A 109 -9.88 -4.54 10.52
CA SER A 109 -10.35 -5.71 11.27
C SER A 109 -9.25 -6.76 11.49
N LYS A 110 -8.17 -6.70 10.71
CA LYS A 110 -7.00 -7.58 10.80
C LYS A 110 -5.87 -7.01 11.65
N LEU A 111 -6.04 -5.79 12.16
CA LEU A 111 -5.06 -5.10 12.98
C LEU A 111 -5.52 -5.03 14.44
N PRO A 112 -4.59 -4.97 15.41
CA PRO A 112 -4.95 -4.63 16.78
C PRO A 112 -5.66 -3.27 16.83
N THR A 113 -6.54 -3.07 17.82
CA THR A 113 -7.13 -1.76 18.10
C THR A 113 -6.13 -0.88 18.86
N GLY A 114 -6.01 0.38 18.48
CA GLY A 114 -5.20 1.37 19.18
C GLY A 114 -4.54 2.37 18.23
N THR A 115 -3.66 3.19 18.78
CA THR A 115 -2.93 4.20 18.01
C THR A 115 -1.72 3.59 17.30
N VAL A 116 -1.53 3.97 16.04
CA VAL A 116 -0.32 3.66 15.27
C VAL A 116 0.82 4.55 15.75
N VAL A 117 1.92 3.93 16.21
CA VAL A 117 3.14 4.65 16.60
C VAL A 117 4.30 4.14 15.77
N PHE A 118 4.95 5.04 15.04
CA PHE A 118 6.19 4.72 14.33
C PHE A 118 7.37 4.88 15.28
N SER A 119 8.29 3.93 15.25
CA SER A 119 9.61 4.10 15.85
C SER A 119 10.36 5.18 15.07
N SER A 120 10.83 6.21 15.77
CA SER A 120 11.80 7.19 15.24
C SER A 120 13.14 6.54 14.98
#